data_AF-A0A3D2AP27-F1
#
_entry.id   AF-A0A3D2AP27-F1
#
_cell.length_a   1.000
_cell.length_b   1.000
_cell.length_c   1.000
_cell.angle_alpha   90.00
_cell.angle_beta   90.00
_cell.angle_gamma   90.00
#
_symmetry.space_group_name_H-M   'P 1'
#
loop_
_entity.id
_entity.type
_entity.pdbx_description
1 polymer ?
#
loop_
_entity_poly.entity_id
_entity_poly.type
_entity_poly.pdbx_seq_one_letter_code
_entity_poly.pdbx_strand_id
1 'polypeptide(L)'
;MHDKYGTSQDPSCYPSSNQLINLLDIHSAEELEEAELVLTNFRLEQFSPNFNDLSFDYLKNIHHFLFQDIYPWAGQVRSIDISKGSTRFCIATNINQQALKRFQSLADAHYLQGLEIEDFIST
;
A
#
# COMPACT_ATOMS: atom_id res chain seq x y z
N MET A 1 -12.50 -19.96 11.64
CA MET A 1 -12.53 -18.48 11.60
C MET A 1 -12.36 -18.08 10.14
N HIS A 2 -13.48 -17.89 9.45
CA HIS A 2 -13.57 -17.71 8.01
C HIS A 2 -14.33 -16.41 7.79
N ASP A 3 -13.70 -15.48 7.08
CA ASP A 3 -14.27 -14.40 6.26
C ASP A 3 -13.21 -13.31 6.10
N LYS A 4 -12.22 -13.57 5.24
CA LYS A 4 -11.34 -12.49 4.72
C LYS A 4 -11.75 -12.03 3.31
N TYR A 5 -12.52 -12.82 2.56
CA TYR A 5 -12.81 -12.52 1.16
C TYR A 5 -14.23 -12.99 0.79
N GLY A 6 -15.09 -12.05 0.38
CA GLY A 6 -16.40 -12.37 -0.13
C GLY A 6 -16.28 -13.07 -1.49
N THR A 7 -16.70 -14.35 -1.55
CA THR A 7 -17.12 -15.18 -2.70
C THR A 7 -16.39 -15.15 -4.07
N SER A 8 -15.36 -14.34 -4.28
CA SER A 8 -14.46 -14.38 -5.43
C SER A 8 -13.03 -14.45 -4.92
N GLN A 9 -12.28 -15.44 -5.38
CA GLN A 9 -10.87 -15.61 -5.06
C GLN A 9 -10.10 -14.32 -5.40
N ASP A 10 -9.27 -13.84 -4.46
CA ASP A 10 -8.41 -12.68 -4.69
C ASP A 10 -7.44 -12.98 -5.86
N PRO A 11 -7.45 -12.19 -6.95
CA PRO A 11 -6.55 -12.41 -8.09
C PRO A 11 -5.08 -12.23 -7.73
N SER A 12 -4.79 -11.63 -6.58
CA SER A 12 -3.44 -11.46 -6.04
C SER A 12 -2.95 -12.69 -5.29
N CYS A 13 -3.78 -13.73 -5.12
CA CYS A 13 -3.44 -14.98 -4.45
C CYS A 13 -3.33 -16.16 -5.42
N TYR A 14 -2.49 -17.13 -5.10
CA TYR A 14 -2.39 -18.38 -5.86
C TYR A 14 -3.74 -19.13 -5.91
N PRO A 15 -4.02 -19.89 -7.00
CA PRO A 15 -5.14 -20.83 -7.09
C PRO A 15 -5.35 -21.63 -5.80
N SER A 16 -6.56 -21.55 -5.23
CA SER A 16 -6.94 -22.31 -4.03
C SER A 16 -6.09 -22.04 -2.78
N SER A 17 -5.40 -20.90 -2.73
CA SER A 17 -4.58 -20.48 -1.59
C SER A 17 -4.93 -19.05 -1.15
N ASN A 18 -4.61 -18.73 0.09
CA ASN A 18 -4.62 -17.36 0.60
C ASN A 18 -3.23 -16.70 0.51
N GLN A 19 -2.27 -17.38 -0.14
CA GLN A 19 -0.91 -16.89 -0.30
C GLN A 19 -0.82 -15.95 -1.49
N LEU A 20 -0.22 -14.78 -1.28
CA LEU A 20 -0.01 -13.79 -2.33
C LEU A 20 0.97 -14.29 -3.39
N ILE A 21 0.63 -14.06 -4.66
CA ILE A 21 1.50 -14.25 -5.81
C ILE A 21 2.71 -13.33 -5.64
N ASN A 22 3.90 -13.92 -5.67
CA ASN A 22 5.17 -13.23 -5.44
C ASN A 22 6.21 -13.68 -6.47
N LEU A 23 7.24 -12.85 -6.68
CA LEU A 23 8.29 -13.06 -7.69
C LEU A 23 9.25 -14.20 -7.34
N LEU A 24 9.23 -14.67 -6.09
CA LEU A 24 10.12 -15.71 -5.57
C LEU A 24 9.49 -17.11 -5.61
N ASP A 25 8.23 -17.22 -6.06
CA ASP A 25 7.45 -18.47 -6.05
C ASP A 25 7.38 -19.13 -4.66
N ILE A 26 7.28 -18.31 -3.60
CA ILE A 26 7.16 -18.78 -2.22
C ILE A 26 5.68 -19.09 -1.92
N HIS A 27 5.41 -20.29 -1.41
CA HIS A 27 4.06 -20.75 -1.03
C HIS A 27 3.84 -20.85 0.48
N SER A 28 4.90 -20.75 1.28
CA SER A 28 4.83 -20.74 2.75
C SER A 28 4.57 -19.32 3.25
N ALA A 29 3.59 -19.15 4.13
CA ALA A 29 3.25 -17.85 4.70
C ALA A 29 4.38 -17.27 5.56
N GLU A 30 5.02 -18.12 6.37
CA GLU A 30 6.16 -17.76 7.23
C GLU A 30 7.36 -17.33 6.39
N GLU A 31 7.69 -18.11 5.35
CA GLU A 31 8.80 -17.80 4.45
C GLU A 31 8.54 -16.52 3.64
N LEU A 32 7.29 -16.27 3.22
CA LEU A 32 6.96 -15.02 2.52
C LEU A 32 7.08 -13.81 3.44
N GLU A 33 6.63 -13.94 4.70
CA GLU A 33 6.76 -12.86 5.70
C GLU A 33 8.23 -12.52 5.96
N GLU A 34 9.09 -13.53 6.13
CA GLU A 34 10.54 -13.33 6.29
C GLU A 34 11.17 -12.68 5.06
N ALA A 35 10.85 -13.17 3.85
CA ALA A 35 11.36 -12.62 2.61
C ALA A 35 10.91 -11.17 2.40
N GLU A 36 9.64 -10.85 2.67
CA GLU A 36 9.10 -9.49 2.59
C GLU A 36 9.86 -8.56 3.53
N LEU A 37 10.04 -8.97 4.79
CA LEU A 37 10.75 -8.17 5.79
C LEU A 37 12.19 -7.89 5.37
N VAL A 38 12.92 -8.90 4.91
CA VAL A 38 14.33 -8.74 4.50
C VAL A 38 14.46 -7.82 3.30
N LEU A 39 13.66 -8.04 2.25
CA LEU A 39 13.75 -7.28 1.00
C LEU A 39 13.27 -5.84 1.18
N THR A 40 12.18 -5.61 1.90
CA THR A 40 11.68 -4.25 2.16
C THR A 40 12.65 -3.44 3.01
N ASN A 41 13.30 -4.04 4.02
CA ASN A 41 14.33 -3.36 4.81
C ASN A 41 15.56 -3.01 3.97
N PHE A 42 16.03 -3.93 3.12
CA PHE A 42 17.14 -3.66 2.20
C PHE A 42 16.84 -2.48 1.26
N ARG A 43 15.60 -2.38 0.77
CA ARG A 43 15.16 -1.21 -0.01
C ARG A 43 15.09 0.03 0.85
N LEU A 44 14.53 -0.06 2.05
CA LEU A 44 14.41 1.09 2.95
C LEU A 44 15.78 1.74 3.24
N GLU A 45 16.84 0.95 3.41
CA GLU A 45 18.22 1.46 3.58
C GLU A 45 18.73 2.28 2.38
N GLN A 46 18.20 2.01 1.18
CA GLN A 46 18.53 2.72 -0.06
C GLN A 46 17.56 3.86 -0.37
N PHE A 47 16.49 3.99 0.41
CA PHE A 47 15.41 4.92 0.10
C PHE A 47 15.84 6.35 0.42
N SER A 48 15.82 7.21 -0.61
CA SER A 48 16.00 8.64 -0.45
C SER A 48 14.68 9.36 -0.76
N PRO A 49 13.99 9.93 0.23
CA PRO A 49 12.72 10.59 0.01
C PRO A 49 12.90 11.90 -0.80
N ASN A 50 12.10 12.05 -1.86
CA ASN A 50 11.91 13.32 -2.54
C ASN A 50 10.80 14.12 -1.86
N PHE A 51 11.17 15.05 -0.98
CA PHE A 51 10.21 15.90 -0.27
C PHE A 51 9.53 16.97 -1.16
N ASN A 52 9.98 17.14 -2.41
CA ASN A 52 9.37 18.09 -3.35
C ASN A 52 8.18 17.49 -4.11
N ASP A 53 7.96 16.17 -4.02
CA ASP A 53 6.82 15.49 -4.63
C ASP A 53 6.09 14.70 -3.56
N LEU A 54 4.89 15.14 -3.20
CA LEU A 54 4.01 14.44 -2.28
C LEU A 54 2.71 14.07 -3.00
N SER A 55 2.79 13.66 -4.26
CA SER A 55 1.62 13.25 -5.05
C SER A 55 1.18 11.80 -4.77
N PHE A 56 0.00 11.43 -5.26
CA PHE A 56 -0.43 10.04 -5.24
C PHE A 56 0.48 9.13 -6.10
N ASP A 57 1.03 9.66 -7.20
CA ASP A 57 2.00 8.94 -8.02
C ASP A 57 3.30 8.69 -7.25
N TYR A 58 3.75 9.66 -6.45
CA TYR A 58 4.89 9.46 -5.57
C TYR A 58 4.62 8.39 -4.51
N LEU A 59 3.42 8.35 -3.90
CA LEU A 59 3.07 7.26 -2.97
C LEU A 59 3.10 5.88 -3.66
N LYS A 60 2.62 5.77 -4.89
CA LYS A 60 2.74 4.54 -5.69
C LYS A 60 4.21 4.20 -5.96
N ASN A 61 5.06 5.19 -6.22
CA ASN A 61 6.49 4.98 -6.43
C ASN A 61 7.19 4.51 -5.15
N ILE A 62 6.84 5.04 -3.96
CA ILE A 62 7.33 4.52 -2.68
C ILE A 62 6.95 3.04 -2.54
N HIS A 63 5.68 2.71 -2.79
CA HIS A 63 5.23 1.32 -2.73
C HIS A 63 5.96 0.43 -3.76
N HIS A 64 6.16 0.91 -4.98
CA HIS A 64 6.94 0.18 -5.97
C HIS A 64 8.35 -0.07 -5.43
N PHE A 65 9.03 0.98 -4.99
CA PHE A 65 10.42 0.90 -4.56
C PHE A 65 10.64 -0.10 -3.41
N LEU A 66 9.74 -0.13 -2.42
CA LEU A 66 9.84 -1.04 -1.28
C LEU A 66 9.54 -2.49 -1.64
N PHE A 67 8.60 -2.74 -2.55
CA PHE A 67 8.06 -4.09 -2.81
C PHE A 67 8.41 -4.68 -4.19
N GLN A 68 9.21 -3.98 -5.01
CA GLN A 68 9.53 -4.37 -6.39
C GLN A 68 10.17 -5.77 -6.52
N ASP A 69 10.88 -6.24 -5.49
CA ASP A 69 11.60 -7.53 -5.52
C ASP A 69 10.72 -8.71 -5.08
N ILE A 70 9.53 -8.44 -4.54
CA ILE A 70 8.66 -9.49 -3.99
C ILE A 70 7.30 -9.57 -4.69
N TYR A 71 6.70 -8.44 -5.08
CA TYR A 71 5.35 -8.45 -5.64
C TYR A 71 5.30 -7.93 -7.08
N PRO A 72 4.69 -8.67 -8.03
CA PRO A 72 4.55 -8.22 -9.41
C PRO A 72 3.65 -6.98 -9.56
N TRP A 73 2.80 -6.72 -8.57
CA TRP A 73 1.89 -5.59 -8.51
C TRP A 73 2.45 -4.40 -7.71
N ALA A 74 3.73 -4.41 -7.35
CA ALA A 74 4.34 -3.31 -6.59
C ALA A 74 4.13 -1.95 -7.28
N GLY A 75 3.52 -1.01 -6.56
CA GLY A 75 3.15 0.34 -7.05
C GLY A 75 1.79 0.41 -7.76
N GLN A 76 1.06 -0.70 -7.88
CA GLN A 76 -0.26 -0.72 -8.47
C GLN A 76 -1.35 -0.47 -7.42
N VAL A 77 -2.43 0.17 -7.84
CA VAL A 77 -3.63 0.33 -7.02
C VAL A 77 -4.38 -1.00 -7.02
N ARG A 78 -4.79 -1.48 -5.83
CA ARG A 78 -5.57 -2.72 -5.73
C ARG A 78 -6.87 -2.66 -6.53
N SER A 79 -7.26 -3.81 -7.09
CA SER A 79 -8.46 -3.99 -7.90
C SER A 79 -9.66 -4.55 -7.13
N ILE A 80 -9.45 -4.99 -5.88
CA ILE A 80 -10.49 -5.60 -5.04
C ILE A 80 -10.74 -4.80 -3.76
N ASP A 81 -11.94 -4.94 -3.21
CA ASP A 81 -12.30 -4.38 -1.91
C ASP A 81 -11.69 -5.20 -0.77
N ILE A 82 -11.22 -4.52 0.27
CA ILE A 82 -10.62 -5.15 1.45
C ILE A 82 -11.20 -4.59 2.74
N SER A 83 -11.17 -5.41 3.78
CA SER A 83 -11.53 -5.03 5.14
C SER A 83 -10.49 -5.54 6.13
N LYS A 84 -10.41 -4.88 7.29
CA LYS A 84 -9.68 -5.37 8.47
C LYS A 84 -10.65 -5.46 9.62
N GLY A 85 -11.01 -6.70 10.00
CA GLY A 85 -12.12 -6.93 10.93
C GLY A 85 -13.44 -6.36 10.39
N SER A 86 -14.12 -5.54 11.18
CA SER A 86 -15.35 -4.85 10.79
C SER A 86 -15.12 -3.58 9.97
N THR A 87 -13.87 -3.11 9.84
CA THR A 87 -13.57 -1.86 9.13
C THR A 87 -13.36 -2.12 7.65
N ARG A 88 -14.20 -1.51 6.80
CA ARG A 88 -14.04 -1.53 5.34
C ARG A 88 -13.18 -0.35 4.90
N PHE A 89 -12.24 -0.60 4.00
CA PHE A 89 -11.47 0.47 3.36
C PHE A 89 -12.21 1.06 2.15
N CYS A 90 -11.62 2.07 1.52
CA CYS A 90 -12.16 2.68 0.30
C CYS A 90 -12.49 1.61 -0.76
N ILE A 91 -13.61 1.73 -1.47
CA ILE A 91 -13.92 0.81 -2.57
C ILE A 91 -12.85 0.94 -3.65
N ALA A 92 -12.36 -0.17 -4.20
CA ALA A 92 -11.20 -0.23 -5.10
C ALA A 92 -11.34 0.72 -6.29
N THR A 93 -12.52 0.74 -6.92
CA THR A 93 -12.84 1.61 -8.06
C THR A 93 -12.75 3.10 -7.74
N ASN A 94 -12.87 3.47 -6.47
CA ASN A 94 -12.89 4.85 -6.02
C ASN A 94 -11.53 5.34 -5.52
N ILE A 95 -10.53 4.47 -5.37
CA ILE A 95 -9.23 4.82 -4.76
C ILE A 95 -8.58 5.98 -5.51
N ASN A 96 -8.47 5.91 -6.84
CA ASN A 96 -7.83 6.97 -7.63
C ASN A 96 -8.50 8.34 -7.39
N GLN A 97 -9.82 8.41 -7.50
CA GLN A 97 -10.56 9.66 -7.29
C GLN A 97 -10.41 10.18 -5.86
N GLN A 98 -10.52 9.30 -4.85
CA GLN A 98 -10.40 9.70 -3.45
C GLN A 98 -8.98 10.13 -3.10
N ALA A 99 -7.96 9.43 -3.60
CA ALA A 99 -6.57 9.79 -3.40
C ALA A 99 -6.27 11.17 -3.99
N LEU A 100 -6.63 11.43 -5.25
CA LEU A 100 -6.46 12.74 -5.87
C LEU A 100 -7.11 13.85 -5.05
N LYS A 101 -8.34 13.64 -4.55
CA LYS A 101 -9.00 14.61 -3.67
C LYS A 101 -8.21 14.87 -2.38
N ARG A 102 -7.68 13.82 -1.74
CA ARG A 102 -6.92 13.96 -0.47
C ARG A 102 -5.58 14.65 -0.68
N PHE A 103 -4.85 14.29 -1.72
CA PHE A 103 -3.58 14.93 -2.06
C PHE A 103 -3.75 16.39 -2.47
N GLN A 104 -4.85 16.73 -3.16
CA GLN A 104 -5.19 18.13 -3.41
C GLN A 104 -5.46 18.89 -2.12
N SER A 105 -6.26 18.33 -1.20
CA SER A 105 -6.49 18.97 0.11
C SER A 105 -5.21 19.18 0.92
N LEU A 106 -4.26 18.24 0.83
CA LEU A 106 -2.94 18.39 1.48
C LEU A 106 -2.14 19.53 0.86
N ALA A 107 -2.14 19.64 -0.48
CA ALA A 107 -1.48 20.73 -1.19
C ALA A 107 -2.11 22.09 -0.86
N ASP A 108 -3.45 22.17 -0.81
CA ASP A 108 -4.19 23.38 -0.44
C ASP A 108 -3.86 23.82 1.01
N ALA A 109 -3.61 22.86 1.88
CA ALA A 109 -3.15 23.06 3.26
C ALA A 109 -1.62 23.27 3.36
N HIS A 110 -0.94 23.60 2.26
CA HIS A 110 0.51 23.83 2.21
C HIS A 110 1.33 22.68 2.81
N TYR A 111 0.87 21.43 2.60
CA TYR A 111 1.47 20.22 3.13
C TYR A 111 1.68 20.24 4.66
N LEU A 112 0.81 20.95 5.38
CA LEU A 112 0.85 21.11 6.84
C LEU A 112 2.14 21.78 7.35
N GLN A 113 2.87 22.47 6.47
CA GLN A 113 4.11 23.14 6.83
C GLN A 113 3.85 24.42 7.62
N GLY A 114 4.71 24.70 8.61
CA GLY A 114 4.64 25.91 9.42
C GLY A 114 3.52 25.93 10.45
N LEU A 115 2.81 24.82 10.65
CA LEU A 115 1.85 24.66 11.74
C LEU A 115 2.58 24.49 13.08
N GLU A 116 1.99 25.02 14.14
CA GLU A 116 2.36 24.65 15.50
C GLU A 116 2.04 23.17 15.73
N ILE A 117 2.76 22.55 16.67
CA ILE A 117 2.65 21.09 16.89
C ILE A 117 1.23 20.63 17.22
N GLU A 118 0.47 21.46 17.95
CA GLU A 118 -0.92 21.17 18.33
C GLU A 118 -1.86 21.17 17.11
N ASP A 119 -1.65 22.11 16.19
CA ASP A 119 -2.43 22.21 14.95
C ASP A 119 -2.06 21.11 13.96
N PHE A 120 -0.77 20.74 13.87
CA PHE A 120 -0.30 19.64 13.03
C PHE A 120 -0.92 18.29 13.44
N ILE A 121 -1.04 18.02 14.75
CA ILE A 121 -1.58 16.76 15.27
C ILE A 121 -3.11 16.70 15.13
N SER A 122 -3.80 17.84 15.19
CA SER A 122 -5.26 17.90 15.20
C SER A 122 -5.91 18.02 13.81
N THR A 123 -5.11 18.23 12.76
CA THR A 123 -5.56 18.27 11.36
C THR A 123 -5.89 16.87 10.82
#